data_AF-A0A502HN65-F1
#
_entry.id   AF-A0A502HN65-F1
#
_cell.length_a   1.000
_cell.length_b   1.000
_cell.length_c   1.000
_cell.angle_alpha   90.00
_cell.angle_beta   90.00
_cell.angle_gamma   90.00
#
_symmetry.space_group_name_H-M   'P 1'
#
loop_
_entity.id
_entity.type
_entity.pdbx_description
1 polymer ?
#
loop_
_entity_poly.entity_id
_entity_poly.type
_entity_poly.pdbx_seq_one_letter_code
_entity_poly.pdbx_strand_id
1 'polypeptide(L)'
;MMNSFTSARVDLGGGEAPLTTGLFEVTKGRFRFTYPFSELATLIESQIEITDESGDSVTYEGGDGRSWFIRKGATVVWDVKSEKACKSFFSATTDI
;
A
#
# COMPACT_ATOMS: atom_id res chain seq x y z
N MET A 1 8.06 -25.88 14.70
CA MET A 1 7.40 -24.56 14.57
C MET A 1 8.49 -23.53 14.46
N MET A 2 8.59 -22.80 13.36
CA MET A 2 9.60 -21.75 13.20
C MET A 2 8.89 -20.41 13.33
N ASN A 3 9.13 -19.72 14.44
CA ASN A 3 8.73 -18.33 14.60
C ASN A 3 9.91 -17.48 14.15
N SER A 4 9.87 -16.97 12.93
CA SER A 4 10.78 -15.91 12.50
C SER A 4 10.01 -14.61 12.43
N PHE A 5 10.41 -13.63 13.24
CA PHE A 5 9.98 -12.24 13.08
C PHE A 5 11.22 -11.41 12.81
N THR A 6 11.27 -10.81 11.62
CA THR A 6 12.23 -9.76 11.28
C THR A 6 11.42 -8.47 11.16
N SER A 7 11.58 -7.57 12.13
CA SER A 7 11.00 -6.22 12.07
C SER A 7 12.10 -5.25 11.67
N ALA A 8 11.90 -4.54 10.58
CA ALA A 8 12.70 -3.39 10.19
C ALA A 8 11.78 -2.17 10.15
N ARG A 9 12.09 -1.15 10.95
CA ARG A 9 11.46 0.17 10.88
C ARG A 9 12.40 1.06 10.07
N VAL A 10 12.07 1.25 8.80
CA VAL A 10 12.79 2.19 7.93
C VAL A 10 11.98 3.47 7.88
N ASP A 11 12.17 4.35 8.86
CA ASP A 11 11.60 5.70 8.83
C ASP A 11 12.62 6.62 8.14
N LEU A 12 12.62 6.65 6.81
CA LEU A 12 13.31 7.70 6.06
C LEU A 12 12.29 8.80 5.78
N GLY A 13 12.44 9.97 6.42
CA GLY A 13 11.50 11.07 6.28
C GLY A 13 10.33 11.04 7.29
N GLY A 14 9.75 12.22 7.55
CA GLY A 14 8.53 12.41 8.36
C GLY A 14 7.37 12.89 7.48
N GLY A 15 6.22 13.26 8.06
CA GLY A 15 5.00 13.59 7.30
C GLY A 15 5.14 14.67 6.21
N GLU A 16 6.15 15.53 6.31
CA GLU A 16 6.48 16.59 5.33
C GLU A 16 7.71 16.26 4.45
N ALA A 17 8.31 15.09 4.62
CA ALA A 17 9.49 14.72 3.87
C ALA A 17 9.14 14.38 2.41
N PRO A 18 10.02 14.71 1.45
CA PRO A 18 9.78 14.43 0.04
C PRO A 18 9.72 12.94 -0.28
N LEU A 19 10.31 12.10 0.58
CA LEU A 19 10.31 10.65 0.52
C LEU A 19 9.90 10.10 1.88
N THR A 20 9.05 9.08 1.91
CA THR A 20 8.66 8.34 3.13
C THR A 20 8.48 6.86 2.82
N THR A 21 8.97 5.98 3.68
CA THR A 21 8.81 4.53 3.55
C THR A 21 8.45 3.92 4.90
N GLY A 22 7.87 2.72 4.90
CA GLY A 22 7.48 2.04 6.12
C GLY A 22 6.44 0.95 5.89
N LEU A 23 5.71 0.62 6.96
CA LEU A 23 4.57 -0.29 6.94
C LEU A 23 3.28 0.48 7.14
N PHE A 24 2.25 0.09 6.42
CA PHE A 24 0.89 0.62 6.55
C PHE A 24 -0.08 -0.52 6.80
N GLU A 25 -0.92 -0.38 7.82
CA GLU A 25 -1.98 -1.33 8.15
C GLU A 25 -3.35 -0.66 8.05
N VAL A 26 -4.31 -1.37 7.48
CA VAL A 26 -5.71 -0.95 7.39
C VAL A 26 -6.63 -2.12 7.72
N THR A 27 -7.75 -1.82 8.37
CA THR A 27 -8.77 -2.83 8.70
C THR A 27 -9.72 -3.06 7.53
N LYS A 28 -10.48 -4.16 7.60
CA LYS A 28 -11.50 -4.53 6.62
C LYS A 28 -12.44 -3.37 6.30
N GLY A 29 -12.69 -3.17 5.01
CA GLY A 29 -13.58 -2.12 4.56
C GLY A 29 -13.30 -1.71 3.12
N ARG A 30 -14.17 -0.83 2.61
CA ARG A 30 -14.08 -0.29 1.26
C ARG A 30 -14.04 1.23 1.31
N PHE A 31 -13.03 1.83 0.70
CA PHE A 31 -12.85 3.29 0.74
C PHE A 31 -12.22 3.80 -0.56
N ARG A 32 -12.54 5.06 -0.90
CA ARG A 32 -11.94 5.78 -2.02
C ARG A 32 -10.80 6.64 -1.49
N PHE A 33 -9.66 6.63 -2.17
CA PHE A 33 -8.49 7.41 -1.76
C PHE A 33 -7.82 8.06 -2.98
N THR A 34 -7.67 9.38 -2.91
CA THR A 34 -6.89 10.17 -3.89
C THR A 34 -5.50 10.36 -3.33
N TYR A 35 -4.50 9.89 -4.07
CA TYR A 35 -3.12 9.85 -3.62
C TYR A 35 -2.45 11.23 -3.71
N PRO A 36 -2.05 11.87 -2.60
CA PRO A 36 -1.33 13.14 -2.64
C PRO A 36 0.17 12.98 -2.94
N PHE A 37 0.63 11.74 -3.11
CA PHE A 37 2.00 11.31 -3.40
C PHE A 37 1.98 10.14 -4.38
N SER A 38 3.09 9.89 -5.07
CA SER A 38 3.29 8.64 -5.80
C SER A 38 3.76 7.56 -4.83
N GLU A 39 3.31 6.32 -4.98
CA GLU A 39 3.59 5.23 -4.06
C GLU A 39 3.90 3.93 -4.79
N LEU A 40 5.03 3.31 -4.46
CA LEU A 40 5.30 1.88 -4.73
C LEU A 40 4.96 1.12 -3.45
N ALA A 41 4.08 0.13 -3.53
CA ALA A 41 3.70 -0.67 -2.38
C ALA A 41 3.68 -2.17 -2.71
N THR A 42 3.92 -2.99 -1.68
CA THR A 42 3.90 -4.46 -1.75
C THR A 42 3.03 -4.98 -0.62
N LEU A 43 2.07 -5.85 -0.95
CA LEU A 43 1.22 -6.48 0.06
C LEU A 43 2.00 -7.59 0.77
N ILE A 44 2.01 -7.56 2.10
CA ILE A 44 2.76 -8.54 2.91
C ILE A 44 1.84 -9.69 3.29
N GLU A 45 0.67 -9.37 3.82
CA GLU A 45 -0.34 -10.32 4.26
C GLU A 45 -1.73 -9.81 3.85
N SER A 46 -2.67 -10.74 3.64
CA SER A 46 -4.11 -10.53 3.35
C SER A 46 -4.50 -10.41 1.88
N GLN A 47 -5.79 -10.25 1.61
CA GLN A 47 -6.32 -10.06 0.26
C GLN A 47 -6.94 -8.66 0.13
N ILE A 48 -6.52 -7.92 -0.90
CA ILE A 48 -7.12 -6.63 -1.27
C ILE A 48 -7.48 -6.63 -2.75
N GLU A 49 -8.46 -5.81 -3.10
CA GLU A 49 -8.77 -5.45 -4.47
C GLU A 49 -8.63 -3.94 -4.61
N ILE A 50 -7.92 -3.50 -5.64
CA ILE A 50 -7.76 -2.08 -5.98
C ILE A 50 -8.42 -1.86 -7.33
N THR A 51 -9.36 -0.92 -7.39
CA THR A 51 -10.03 -0.49 -8.62
C THR A 51 -9.63 0.94 -8.96
N ASP A 52 -9.23 1.19 -10.20
CA ASP A 52 -8.90 2.54 -10.68
C ASP A 52 -10.14 3.33 -11.18
N GLU A 53 -9.91 4.50 -11.78
CA GLU A 53 -11.00 5.35 -12.29
C GLU A 53 -11.58 4.88 -13.62
N SER A 54 -10.90 4.02 -14.40
CA SER A 54 -11.50 3.35 -15.55
C SER A 54 -12.42 2.19 -15.13
N GLY A 55 -12.34 1.78 -13.86
CA GLY A 55 -13.11 0.67 -13.31
C GLY A 55 -12.37 -0.66 -13.42
N ASP A 56 -11.09 -0.65 -13.79
CA ASP A 56 -10.26 -1.85 -13.85
C ASP A 56 -9.82 -2.22 -12.45
N SER A 57 -10.02 -3.49 -12.08
CA SER A 57 -9.69 -4.03 -10.77
C SER A 57 -8.51 -5.00 -10.84
N VAL A 58 -7.62 -4.91 -9.84
CA VAL A 58 -6.57 -5.89 -9.61
C VAL A 58 -6.67 -6.41 -8.17
N THR A 59 -6.72 -7.72 -8.03
CA THR A 59 -6.63 -8.40 -6.73
C THR A 59 -5.17 -8.73 -6.41
N TYR A 60 -4.78 -8.44 -5.17
CA TYR A 60 -3.48 -8.75 -4.61
C TYR A 60 -3.63 -9.72 -3.44
N GLU A 61 -2.75 -10.72 -3.37
CA GLU A 61 -2.72 -11.75 -2.35
C GLU A 61 -1.42 -11.64 -1.55
N GLY A 62 -1.53 -11.56 -0.23
CA GLY A 62 -0.38 -11.40 0.65
C GLY A 62 0.56 -12.59 0.55
N GLY A 63 1.86 -12.29 0.47
CA GLY A 63 2.91 -13.30 0.33
C GLY A 63 3.24 -13.69 -1.11
N ASP A 64 2.53 -13.17 -2.12
CA ASP A 64 2.87 -13.37 -3.54
C ASP A 64 4.05 -12.50 -4.02
N GLY A 65 4.47 -11.53 -3.20
CA GLY A 65 5.57 -10.60 -3.49
C GLY A 65 5.24 -9.55 -4.55
N ARG A 66 3.98 -9.40 -4.97
CA ARG A 66 3.58 -8.45 -6.00
C ARG A 66 3.52 -7.03 -5.43
N SER A 67 4.12 -6.13 -6.21
CA SER A 67 4.06 -4.70 -5.96
C SER A 67 3.14 -4.01 -6.96
N TRP A 68 2.67 -2.82 -6.58
CA TRP A 68 1.97 -1.90 -7.48
C TRP A 68 2.48 -0.48 -7.29
N PHE A 69 2.29 0.32 -8.33
CA PHE A 69 2.65 1.72 -8.33
C PHE A 69 1.42 2.57 -8.61
N ILE A 70 1.14 3.54 -7.73
CA ILE A 70 0.08 4.53 -7.90
C ILE A 70 0.73 5.91 -8.03
N ARG A 71 0.30 6.67 -9.04
CA ARG A 71 0.81 8.03 -9.27
C ARG A 71 0.09 9.04 -8.37
N LYS A 72 0.83 10.08 -7.97
CA LYS A 72 0.26 11.28 -7.38
C LYS A 72 -0.91 11.81 -8.22
N GLY A 73 -2.01 12.14 -7.55
CA GLY A 73 -3.26 12.60 -8.15
C GLY A 73 -4.21 11.48 -8.57
N ALA A 74 -3.74 10.23 -8.68
CA ALA A 74 -4.62 9.12 -9.01
C ALA A 74 -5.60 8.84 -7.87
N THR A 75 -6.83 8.49 -8.23
CA THR A 75 -7.84 8.05 -7.28
C THR A 75 -8.15 6.59 -7.51
N VAL A 76 -8.18 5.81 -6.43
CA VAL A 76 -8.53 4.38 -6.49
C VAL A 76 -9.54 4.05 -5.40
N VAL A 77 -10.27 2.96 -5.60
CA VAL A 77 -11.09 2.32 -4.58
C VAL A 77 -10.33 1.13 -4.03
N TRP A 78 -10.09 1.15 -2.73
CA TRP A 78 -9.59 0.02 -1.97
C TRP A 78 -10.77 -0.81 -1.47
N ASP A 79 -10.68 -2.12 -1.62
CA ASP A 79 -11.58 -3.09 -1.00
C ASP A 79 -10.76 -4.15 -0.27
N VAL A 80 -10.68 -4.00 1.05
CA VAL A 80 -9.89 -4.85 1.95
C VAL A 80 -10.77 -6.04 2.34
N LYS A 81 -10.46 -7.23 1.84
CA LYS A 81 -11.31 -8.43 1.99
C LYS A 81 -11.08 -9.16 3.32
N SER A 82 -9.86 -9.11 3.84
CA SER A 82 -9.48 -9.71 5.13
C SER A 82 -9.69 -8.75 6.30
N GLU A 83 -9.66 -9.25 7.54
CA GLU A 83 -9.87 -8.44 8.76
C GLU A 83 -8.88 -7.26 8.90
N LYS A 84 -7.65 -7.46 8.43
CA LYS A 84 -6.61 -6.44 8.31
C LYS A 84 -5.83 -6.68 7.02
N ALA A 85 -5.19 -5.67 6.46
CA ALA A 85 -4.19 -5.80 5.41
C ALA A 85 -2.96 -4.97 5.75
N CYS A 86 -1.77 -5.52 5.53
CA CYS A 86 -0.50 -4.85 5.79
C CYS A 86 0.34 -4.79 4.51
N LYS A 87 0.85 -3.61 4.20
CA LYS A 87 1.74 -3.37 3.06
C LYS A 87 3.03 -2.70 3.51
N SER A 88 4.13 -3.00 2.83
CA SER A 88 5.26 -2.07 2.79
C SER A 88 5.02 -1.02 1.71
N PHE A 89 5.53 0.19 1.92
CA PHE A 89 5.39 1.26 0.94
C PHE A 89 6.66 2.12 0.85
N PHE A 90 6.85 2.71 -0.32
CA PHE A 90 7.77 3.82 -0.57
C PHE A 90 6.98 4.90 -1.30
N SER A 91 6.91 6.08 -0.72
CA SER A 91 6.13 7.21 -1.20
C SER A 91 7.03 8.41 -1.50
N ALA A 92 6.66 9.16 -2.53
CA ALA A 92 7.33 10.37 -2.95
C ALA A 92 6.31 11.48 -3.23
N THR A 93 6.47 12.65 -2.59
CA THR A 93 5.63 13.83 -2.86
C THR A 93 6.17 14.66 -4.03
N THR A 94 7.46 14.47 -4.36
CA THR A 94 8.07 14.96 -5.59
C THR A 94 7.60 14.16 -6.80
N ASP A 95 7.62 14.78 -7.96
CA ASP A 95 7.38 14.09 -9.22
C ASP A 95 8.50 13.08 -9.47
N ILE A 96 8.13 11.86 -9.88
CA ILE A 96 9.00 10.72 -10.19
C ILE A 96 8.60 10.08 -11.52
#